data_AF-A0A5C6BEE3-F1
#
_entry.id   AF-A0A5C6BEE3-F1
#
_cell.length_a   1.000
_cell.length_b   1.000
_cell.length_c   1.000
_cell.angle_alpha   90.00
_cell.angle_beta   90.00
_cell.angle_gamma   90.00
#
_symmetry.space_group_name_H-M   'P 1'
#
loop_
_entity.id
_entity.type
_entity.pdbx_description
1 polymer ?
#
loop_
_entity_poly.entity_id
_entity_poly.type
_entity_poly.pdbx_seq_one_letter_code
_entity_poly.pdbx_strand_id
1 'polypeptide(L)'
;MTESTPKRRLPRKRVILLIVVLLSVGGAALAVWWPYHCEQVAIAEIDKLGGFTRSAIVRPRWIPEAVDDGYLLHFERIDAINLTGPLVGDAELEQFSRLTNLQILILNNTQVGDAGLEQLRKRKKIWDLSLDQTQVTDAGLEHLRELTNLQWLSLKNTQVSDAGLEHLQGLTKLQLLSLDDTQVTGTGLTHLSGLNNLVAVSLKNTQVGDIGVESLCKLTTLRYLSVSNTQVTQDGYWKLRLSLHGCDLRWTPPAE
;
A
#
# COMPACT_ATOMS: atom_id res chain seq x y z
N MET A 1 -39.64 -57.66 -10.70
CA MET A 1 -38.80 -57.57 -11.90
C MET A 1 -38.73 -56.12 -12.32
N THR A 2 -37.62 -55.44 -12.06
CA THR A 2 -37.38 -54.06 -12.51
C THR A 2 -36.27 -54.11 -13.56
N GLU A 3 -36.64 -53.90 -14.83
CA GLU A 3 -35.68 -53.76 -15.93
C GLU A 3 -34.89 -52.46 -15.76
N SER A 4 -33.59 -52.59 -15.52
CA SER A 4 -32.67 -51.46 -15.55
C SER A 4 -32.31 -51.14 -17.01
N THR A 5 -32.69 -49.95 -17.47
CA THR A 5 -32.29 -49.45 -18.81
C THR A 5 -30.78 -49.24 -18.90
N PRO A 6 -30.10 -49.68 -19.98
CA PRO A 6 -28.65 -49.56 -20.09
C PRO A 6 -28.24 -48.09 -20.32
N LYS A 7 -27.47 -47.52 -19.38
CA LYS A 7 -26.90 -46.17 -19.49
C LYS A 7 -25.97 -46.09 -20.71
N ARG A 8 -26.41 -45.39 -21.77
CA ARG A 8 -25.65 -45.13 -23.00
C ARG A 8 -24.41 -44.31 -22.67
N ARG A 9 -23.21 -44.91 -22.71
CA ARG A 9 -21.94 -44.22 -22.43
C ARG A 9 -21.46 -43.46 -23.67
N LEU A 10 -21.13 -42.18 -23.49
CA LEU A 10 -20.59 -41.33 -24.57
C LEU A 10 -19.20 -41.81 -25.00
N PRO A 11 -18.85 -41.73 -26.30
CA PRO A 11 -17.54 -42.16 -26.79
C PRO A 11 -16.42 -41.28 -26.23
N ARG A 12 -15.27 -41.89 -25.90
CA ARG A 12 -14.13 -41.27 -25.18
C ARG A 12 -13.69 -39.92 -25.75
N LYS A 13 -13.68 -39.77 -27.08
CA LYS A 13 -13.33 -38.50 -27.77
C LYS A 13 -14.34 -37.38 -27.48
N ARG A 14 -15.63 -37.68 -27.36
CA ARG A 14 -16.67 -36.69 -27.02
C ARG A 14 -16.64 -36.32 -25.54
N VAL A 15 -16.32 -37.27 -24.67
CA VAL A 15 -16.13 -37.00 -23.24
C VAL A 15 -14.91 -36.10 -23.02
N ILE A 16 -13.78 -36.37 -23.69
CA ILE A 16 -12.58 -35.53 -23.64
C ILE A 16 -12.88 -34.13 -24.19
N LEU A 17 -13.56 -34.02 -25.34
CA LEU A 17 -13.94 -32.72 -25.91
C LEU A 17 -14.86 -31.93 -24.97
N LEU A 18 -15.86 -32.58 -24.35
CA LEU A 18 -16.73 -31.93 -23.37
C LEU A 18 -15.97 -31.46 -22.13
N ILE A 19 -15.01 -32.27 -21.64
CA ILE A 19 -14.14 -31.88 -20.53
C ILE A 19 -13.27 -30.69 -20.93
N VAL A 20 -12.66 -30.71 -22.12
CA VAL A 20 -11.85 -29.57 -22.60
C VAL A 20 -12.71 -28.32 -22.73
N VAL A 21 -13.90 -28.40 -23.33
CA VAL A 21 -14.83 -27.27 -23.46
C VAL A 21 -15.25 -26.74 -22.08
N LEU A 22 -15.65 -27.62 -21.15
CA LEU A 22 -16.01 -27.25 -19.78
C LEU A 22 -14.83 -26.65 -19.00
N LEU A 23 -13.61 -27.16 -19.20
CA LEU A 23 -12.40 -26.60 -18.59
C LEU A 23 -11.99 -25.27 -19.23
N SER A 24 -12.24 -25.06 -20.52
CA SER A 24 -11.98 -23.76 -21.17
C SER A 24 -13.04 -22.72 -20.82
N VAL A 25 -14.32 -23.09 -20.74
CA VAL A 25 -15.41 -22.19 -20.32
C VAL A 25 -15.33 -21.93 -18.82
N GLY A 26 -15.14 -22.97 -18.00
CA GLY A 26 -14.92 -22.85 -16.56
C GLY A 26 -13.60 -22.14 -16.23
N GLY A 27 -12.55 -22.39 -17.01
CA GLY A 27 -11.27 -21.70 -16.90
C GLY A 27 -11.38 -20.22 -17.23
N ALA A 28 -12.12 -19.84 -18.29
CA ALA A 28 -12.41 -18.44 -18.60
C ALA A 28 -13.28 -17.78 -17.50
N ALA A 29 -14.26 -18.50 -16.96
CA ALA A 29 -15.09 -18.00 -15.86
C ALA A 29 -14.25 -17.74 -14.59
N LEU A 30 -13.34 -18.63 -14.23
CA LEU A 30 -12.50 -18.48 -13.04
C LEU A 30 -11.33 -17.50 -13.23
N ALA A 31 -10.74 -17.43 -14.41
CA ALA A 31 -9.56 -16.60 -14.68
C ALA A 31 -9.90 -15.17 -15.10
N VAL A 32 -11.07 -14.94 -15.71
CA VAL A 32 -11.44 -13.64 -16.29
C VAL A 32 -12.69 -13.08 -15.60
N TRP A 33 -13.79 -13.83 -15.60
CA TRP A 33 -15.07 -13.32 -15.11
C TRP A 33 -15.14 -13.17 -13.59
N TRP A 34 -14.64 -14.15 -12.83
CA TRP A 34 -14.70 -14.12 -11.37
C TRP A 34 -13.87 -12.98 -10.74
N PRO A 35 -12.61 -12.73 -11.15
CA PRO A 35 -11.86 -11.57 -10.69
C PRO A 35 -12.55 -10.25 -11.06
N TYR A 36 -13.03 -10.14 -12.30
CA TYR A 36 -13.77 -8.97 -12.76
C TYR A 36 -15.03 -8.73 -11.91
N HIS A 37 -15.81 -9.78 -11.62
CA HIS A 37 -17.00 -9.67 -10.77
C HIS A 37 -16.65 -9.23 -9.33
N CYS A 38 -15.59 -9.78 -8.74
CA CYS A 38 -15.12 -9.33 -7.42
C CYS A 38 -14.76 -7.84 -7.42
N GLU A 39 -14.14 -7.34 -8.50
CA GLU A 39 -13.82 -5.93 -8.64
C GLU A 39 -15.06 -5.06 -8.81
N GLN A 40 -16.06 -5.50 -9.58
CA GLN A 40 -17.32 -4.76 -9.70
C GLN A 40 -18.04 -4.66 -8.35
N VAL A 41 -18.00 -5.71 -7.52
CA VAL A 41 -18.52 -5.66 -6.14
C VAL A 41 -17.73 -4.66 -5.29
N ALA A 42 -16.40 -4.66 -5.40
CA ALA A 42 -15.56 -3.71 -4.68
C ALA A 42 -15.81 -2.25 -5.10
N ILE A 43 -15.95 -1.98 -6.40
CA ILE A 43 -16.28 -0.65 -6.93
C ILE A 43 -17.61 -0.17 -6.36
N ALA A 44 -18.64 -1.02 -6.42
CA ALA A 44 -19.95 -0.67 -5.90
C ALA A 44 -19.92 -0.35 -4.39
N GLU A 45 -19.08 -1.04 -3.62
CA GLU A 45 -18.91 -0.75 -2.19
C GLU A 45 -18.12 0.55 -1.96
N ILE A 46 -17.05 0.77 -2.72
CA ILE A 46 -16.24 2.00 -2.65
C ILE A 46 -17.08 3.23 -3.01
N ASP A 47 -17.93 3.13 -4.04
CA ASP A 47 -18.82 4.20 -4.45
C ASP A 47 -19.85 4.53 -3.36
N LYS A 48 -20.39 3.54 -2.65
CA LYS A 48 -21.28 3.77 -1.48
C LYS A 48 -20.59 4.50 -0.35
N LEU A 49 -19.30 4.24 -0.16
CA LEU A 49 -18.45 4.91 0.83
C LEU A 49 -17.97 6.29 0.37
N GLY A 50 -18.35 6.72 -0.84
CA GLY A 50 -17.93 8.00 -1.42
C GLY A 50 -16.46 8.02 -1.85
N GLY A 51 -15.85 6.86 -2.03
CA GLY A 51 -14.48 6.73 -2.49
C GLY A 51 -14.34 6.83 -4.00
N PHE A 52 -13.09 6.85 -4.45
CA PHE A 52 -12.72 6.88 -5.85
C PHE A 52 -11.88 5.66 -6.18
N THR A 53 -12.13 5.07 -7.35
CA THR A 53 -11.32 3.98 -7.88
C THR A 53 -10.66 4.40 -9.18
N ARG A 54 -9.47 3.86 -9.42
CA ARG A 54 -8.85 3.82 -10.74
C ARG A 54 -8.58 2.37 -11.09
N SER A 55 -8.77 2.08 -12.36
CA SER A 55 -8.50 0.79 -12.94
C SER A 55 -7.58 0.93 -14.15
N ALA A 56 -6.85 -0.15 -14.43
CA ALA A 56 -5.94 -0.26 -15.55
C ALA A 56 -6.11 -1.62 -16.22
N ILE A 57 -5.99 -1.65 -17.54
CA ILE A 57 -6.03 -2.90 -18.30
C ILE A 57 -4.76 -3.72 -17.99
N VAL A 58 -4.95 -4.91 -17.42
CA VAL A 58 -3.85 -5.86 -17.18
C VAL A 58 -3.83 -6.86 -18.32
N ARG A 59 -3.11 -6.50 -19.40
CA ARG A 59 -2.98 -7.36 -20.58
C ARG A 59 -2.35 -8.72 -20.22
N PRO A 60 -3.07 -9.84 -20.39
CA PRO A 60 -2.49 -11.16 -20.23
C PRO A 60 -1.38 -11.40 -21.26
N ARG A 61 -0.31 -12.08 -20.84
CA ARG A 61 0.88 -12.33 -21.68
C ARG A 61 0.59 -13.10 -22.98
N TRP A 62 -0.53 -13.83 -23.04
CA TRP A 62 -0.94 -14.60 -24.21
C TRP A 62 -1.72 -13.79 -25.25
N ILE A 63 -2.11 -12.54 -24.92
CA ILE A 63 -2.78 -11.64 -25.84
C ILE A 63 -1.72 -10.85 -26.62
N PRO A 64 -1.64 -10.99 -27.96
CA PRO A 64 -0.68 -10.25 -28.78
C PRO A 64 -0.89 -8.73 -28.67
N GLU A 65 0.19 -7.94 -28.73
CA GLU A 65 0.12 -6.47 -28.68
C GLU A 65 -0.76 -5.86 -29.78
N ALA A 66 -0.90 -6.55 -30.92
CA ALA A 66 -1.76 -6.13 -32.03
C ALA A 66 -3.27 -6.10 -31.68
N VAL A 67 -3.70 -6.73 -30.58
CA VAL A 67 -5.10 -6.67 -30.13
C VAL A 67 -5.34 -5.31 -29.47
N ASP A 68 -6.32 -4.56 -29.95
CA ASP A 68 -6.72 -3.25 -29.42
C ASP A 68 -7.22 -3.36 -27.96
N ASP A 69 -6.84 -2.39 -27.12
CA ASP A 69 -7.20 -2.33 -25.70
C ASP A 69 -8.72 -2.22 -25.47
N GLY A 70 -9.49 -1.72 -26.45
CA GLY A 70 -10.95 -1.69 -26.41
C GLY A 70 -11.60 -3.08 -26.30
N TYR A 71 -10.89 -4.15 -26.68
CA TYR A 71 -11.35 -5.53 -26.47
C TYR A 71 -10.95 -6.11 -25.10
N LEU A 72 -10.17 -5.37 -24.32
CA LEU A 72 -9.55 -5.84 -23.08
C LEU A 72 -10.22 -5.28 -21.81
N LEU A 73 -11.40 -4.69 -21.93
CA LEU A 73 -12.18 -4.17 -20.79
C LEU A 73 -12.43 -5.22 -19.70
N HIS A 74 -12.56 -6.50 -20.05
CA HIS A 74 -12.73 -7.60 -19.09
C HIS A 74 -11.45 -7.90 -18.27
N PHE A 75 -10.30 -7.36 -18.70
CA PHE A 75 -9.00 -7.43 -18.01
C PHE A 75 -8.64 -6.14 -17.29
N GLU A 76 -9.56 -5.18 -17.27
CA GLU A 76 -9.45 -4.02 -16.40
C GLU A 76 -9.41 -4.48 -14.94
N ARG A 77 -8.40 -4.02 -14.20
CA ARG A 77 -8.19 -4.35 -12.79
C ARG A 77 -7.99 -3.09 -11.97
N ILE A 78 -8.55 -3.07 -10.76
CA ILE A 78 -8.38 -1.94 -9.84
C ILE A 78 -6.91 -1.88 -9.42
N ASP A 79 -6.30 -0.72 -9.61
CA ASP A 79 -4.90 -0.45 -9.26
C ASP A 79 -4.75 0.68 -8.25
N ALA A 80 -5.73 1.58 -8.13
CA ALA A 80 -5.77 2.62 -7.12
C ALA A 80 -7.13 2.72 -6.44
N ILE A 81 -7.11 2.88 -5.12
CA ILE A 81 -8.28 3.17 -4.30
C ILE A 81 -7.99 4.39 -3.45
N ASN A 82 -8.94 5.32 -3.42
CA ASN A 82 -8.96 6.41 -2.49
C ASN A 82 -10.27 6.37 -1.70
N LEU A 83 -10.17 6.05 -0.42
CA LEU A 83 -11.27 6.03 0.52
C LEU A 83 -10.93 7.01 1.63
N THR A 84 -11.78 8.03 1.80
CA THR A 84 -11.62 8.99 2.88
C THR A 84 -12.91 9.11 3.65
N GLY A 85 -12.82 9.19 4.97
CA GLY A 85 -13.96 9.48 5.82
C GLY A 85 -14.18 8.46 6.92
N PRO A 86 -14.90 8.86 7.99
CA PRO A 86 -14.93 8.15 9.26
C PRO A 86 -15.72 6.84 9.25
N LEU A 87 -16.40 6.52 8.14
CA LEU A 87 -17.22 5.31 8.02
C LEU A 87 -16.43 4.09 7.54
N VAL A 88 -15.19 4.28 7.09
CA VAL A 88 -14.34 3.20 6.59
C VAL A 88 -13.53 2.64 7.76
N GLY A 89 -13.75 1.39 8.14
CA GLY A 89 -13.00 0.67 9.16
C GLY A 89 -12.35 -0.61 8.60
N ASP A 90 -11.92 -1.48 9.50
CA ASP A 90 -11.21 -2.71 9.15
C ASP A 90 -12.09 -3.73 8.41
N ALA A 91 -13.42 -3.71 8.66
CA ALA A 91 -14.37 -4.62 8.03
C ALA A 91 -14.47 -4.38 6.51
N GLU A 92 -14.42 -3.11 6.08
CA GLU A 92 -14.47 -2.74 4.67
C GLU A 92 -13.21 -3.21 3.93
N LEU A 93 -12.04 -3.19 4.59
CA LEU A 93 -10.78 -3.66 4.02
C LEU A 93 -10.78 -5.18 3.73
N GLU A 94 -11.57 -5.98 4.44
CA GLU A 94 -11.69 -7.43 4.18
C GLU A 94 -12.17 -7.69 2.74
N GLN A 95 -13.12 -6.88 2.25
CA GLN A 95 -13.63 -7.02 0.89
C GLN A 95 -12.56 -6.67 -0.16
N PHE A 96 -11.70 -5.70 0.13
CA PHE A 96 -10.60 -5.28 -0.74
C PHE A 96 -9.42 -6.25 -0.73
N SER A 97 -9.39 -7.20 0.21
CA SER A 97 -8.41 -8.30 0.20
C SER A 97 -8.47 -9.16 -1.08
N ARG A 98 -9.49 -9.03 -1.93
CA ARG A 98 -9.55 -9.76 -3.21
C ARG A 98 -8.87 -9.03 -4.35
N LEU A 99 -8.55 -7.75 -4.17
CA LEU A 99 -7.93 -6.90 -5.18
C LEU A 99 -6.43 -7.21 -5.24
N THR A 100 -6.04 -8.04 -6.21
CA THR A 100 -4.66 -8.55 -6.32
C THR A 100 -3.73 -7.62 -7.09
N ASN A 101 -4.28 -6.62 -7.79
CA ASN A 101 -3.52 -5.67 -8.59
C ASN A 101 -3.37 -4.29 -7.94
N LEU A 102 -3.82 -4.14 -6.69
CA LEU A 102 -3.77 -2.88 -5.97
C LEU A 102 -2.32 -2.39 -5.81
N GLN A 103 -2.10 -1.13 -6.19
CA GLN A 103 -0.81 -0.46 -6.23
C GLN A 103 -0.80 0.83 -5.38
N ILE A 104 -1.91 1.56 -5.39
CA ILE A 104 -2.10 2.80 -4.64
C ILE A 104 -3.29 2.61 -3.71
N LEU A 105 -3.11 2.89 -2.42
CA LEU A 105 -4.16 2.81 -1.42
C LEU A 105 -4.10 4.03 -0.49
N ILE A 106 -5.12 4.88 -0.60
CA ILE A 106 -5.28 6.07 0.24
C ILE A 106 -6.48 5.82 1.16
N LEU A 107 -6.23 5.86 2.46
CA LEU A 107 -7.20 5.57 3.53
C LEU A 107 -7.25 6.73 4.55
N ASN A 108 -7.01 7.95 4.10
CA ASN A 108 -6.87 9.09 5.00
C ASN A 108 -8.20 9.41 5.71
N ASN A 109 -8.15 9.82 6.98
CA ASN A 109 -9.33 10.14 7.78
C ASN A 109 -10.32 8.97 7.94
N THR A 110 -9.83 7.75 8.05
CA THR A 110 -10.64 6.54 8.24
C THR A 110 -10.47 5.97 9.66
N GLN A 111 -11.32 5.02 10.04
CA GLN A 111 -11.21 4.26 11.29
C GLN A 111 -10.39 2.97 11.15
N VAL A 112 -9.66 2.82 10.04
CA VAL A 112 -8.76 1.68 9.83
C VAL A 112 -7.71 1.63 10.93
N GLY A 113 -7.50 0.46 11.50
CA GLY A 113 -6.48 0.17 12.51
C GLY A 113 -5.57 -0.98 12.09
N ASP A 114 -4.92 -1.58 13.08
CA ASP A 114 -3.89 -2.59 12.86
C ASP A 114 -4.44 -3.88 12.22
N ALA A 115 -5.66 -4.28 12.59
CA ALA A 115 -6.32 -5.46 12.02
C ALA A 115 -6.68 -5.28 10.53
N GLY A 116 -7.00 -4.05 10.13
CA GLY A 116 -7.17 -3.68 8.73
C GLY A 116 -5.87 -3.79 7.94
N LEU A 117 -4.76 -3.32 8.51
CA LEU A 117 -3.42 -3.42 7.90
C LEU A 117 -2.96 -4.87 7.71
N GLU A 118 -3.35 -5.80 8.60
CA GLU A 118 -3.05 -7.22 8.43
C GLU A 118 -3.51 -7.76 7.07
N GLN A 119 -4.66 -7.29 6.58
CA GLN A 119 -5.23 -7.71 5.29
C GLN A 119 -4.35 -7.29 4.10
N LEU A 120 -3.54 -6.25 4.27
CA LEU A 120 -2.65 -5.73 3.24
C LEU A 120 -1.38 -6.56 3.07
N ARG A 121 -1.04 -7.44 4.03
CA ARG A 121 0.22 -8.22 4.03
C ARG A 121 0.49 -8.97 2.71
N LYS A 122 -0.56 -9.41 2.03
CA LYS A 122 -0.47 -10.15 0.74
C LYS A 122 -0.41 -9.24 -0.50
N ARG A 123 -0.67 -7.93 -0.37
CA ARG A 123 -0.74 -6.96 -1.47
C ARG A 123 0.63 -6.41 -1.83
N LYS A 124 1.57 -7.29 -2.20
CA LYS A 124 2.98 -6.93 -2.45
C LYS A 124 3.21 -5.96 -3.62
N LYS A 125 2.17 -5.61 -4.37
CA LYS A 125 2.24 -4.62 -5.47
C LYS A 125 2.02 -3.18 -5.02
N ILE A 126 1.56 -2.96 -3.78
CA ILE A 126 1.38 -1.61 -3.23
C ILE A 126 2.74 -0.90 -3.22
N TRP A 127 2.78 0.26 -3.86
CA TRP A 127 3.92 1.16 -3.85
C TRP A 127 3.59 2.53 -3.25
N ASP A 128 2.31 2.89 -3.16
CA ASP A 128 1.82 4.12 -2.52
C ASP A 128 0.75 3.79 -1.47
N LEU A 129 1.03 4.12 -0.21
CA LEU A 129 0.14 3.89 0.91
C LEU A 129 0.03 5.15 1.76
N SER A 130 -1.18 5.68 1.89
CA SER A 130 -1.48 6.83 2.74
C SER A 130 -2.49 6.43 3.81
N LEU A 131 -2.08 6.59 5.07
CA LEU A 131 -2.80 6.20 6.29
C LEU A 131 -2.93 7.40 7.23
N ASP A 132 -3.06 8.60 6.69
CA ASP A 132 -3.11 9.80 7.52
C ASP A 132 -4.38 9.81 8.36
N GLN A 133 -4.27 10.19 9.64
CA GLN A 133 -5.39 10.34 10.55
C GLN A 133 -6.22 9.05 10.71
N THR A 134 -5.56 7.89 10.71
CA THR A 134 -6.17 6.57 11.00
C THR A 134 -5.88 6.12 12.44
N GLN A 135 -6.39 4.95 12.83
CA GLN A 135 -6.16 4.33 14.14
C GLN A 135 -4.97 3.38 14.15
N VAL A 136 -4.10 3.44 13.13
CA VAL A 136 -2.91 2.60 13.03
C VAL A 136 -1.89 2.95 14.12
N THR A 137 -1.33 1.92 14.72
CA THR A 137 -0.29 1.98 15.75
C THR A 137 0.97 1.25 15.29
N ASP A 138 1.96 1.13 16.18
CA ASP A 138 3.19 0.37 15.93
C ASP A 138 2.91 -1.09 15.54
N ALA A 139 1.87 -1.72 16.13
CA ALA A 139 1.53 -3.10 15.83
C ALA A 139 1.07 -3.29 14.37
N GLY A 140 0.35 -2.32 13.81
CA GLY A 140 -0.07 -2.36 12.41
C GLY A 140 1.10 -2.30 11.44
N LEU A 141 2.16 -1.56 11.79
CA LEU A 141 3.36 -1.45 10.94
C LEU A 141 4.10 -2.78 10.76
N GLU A 142 3.96 -3.75 11.68
CA GLU A 142 4.53 -5.10 11.51
C GLU A 142 4.05 -5.75 10.20
N HIS A 143 2.81 -5.47 9.79
CA HIS A 143 2.23 -6.02 8.56
C HIS A 143 2.78 -5.40 7.28
N LEU A 144 3.38 -4.20 7.36
CA LEU A 144 3.94 -3.49 6.21
C LEU A 144 5.30 -4.04 5.77
N ARG A 145 6.02 -4.79 6.62
CA ARG A 145 7.35 -5.37 6.29
C ARG A 145 7.38 -6.21 5.01
N GLU A 146 6.24 -6.78 4.62
CA GLU A 146 6.08 -7.61 3.43
C GLU A 146 5.87 -6.78 2.15
N LEU A 147 5.51 -5.50 2.29
CA LEU A 147 5.26 -4.57 1.19
C LEU A 147 6.58 -3.99 0.65
N THR A 148 7.49 -4.88 0.25
CA THR A 148 8.84 -4.54 -0.23
C THR A 148 8.88 -3.66 -1.51
N ASN A 149 7.73 -3.41 -2.14
CA ASN A 149 7.59 -2.47 -3.25
C ASN A 149 7.15 -1.07 -2.83
N LEU A 150 6.93 -0.83 -1.54
CA LEU A 150 6.50 0.45 -1.00
C LEU A 150 7.55 1.54 -1.30
N GLN A 151 7.08 2.62 -1.91
CA GLN A 151 7.86 3.78 -2.29
C GLN A 151 7.37 5.01 -1.52
N TRP A 152 6.06 5.18 -1.38
CA TRP A 152 5.46 6.30 -0.65
C TRP A 152 4.65 5.78 0.54
N LEU A 153 4.95 6.31 1.73
CA LEU A 153 4.24 6.00 2.96
C LEU A 153 3.94 7.30 3.70
N SER A 154 2.66 7.55 3.95
CA SER A 154 2.21 8.64 4.82
C SER A 154 1.48 8.07 6.04
N LEU A 155 1.94 8.46 7.23
CA LEU A 155 1.43 8.04 8.54
C LEU A 155 1.07 9.26 9.39
N LYS A 156 0.72 10.38 8.76
CA LYS A 156 0.55 11.64 9.46
C LYS A 156 -0.57 11.53 10.50
N ASN A 157 -0.34 12.07 11.70
CA ASN A 157 -1.33 12.11 12.78
C ASN A 157 -1.90 10.71 13.10
N THR A 158 -1.00 9.72 13.19
CA THR A 158 -1.27 8.36 13.67
C THR A 158 -0.61 8.16 15.03
N GLN A 159 -0.85 7.01 15.67
CA GLN A 159 -0.29 6.69 16.99
C GLN A 159 1.06 5.95 16.90
N VAL A 160 1.74 6.07 15.75
CA VAL A 160 3.05 5.46 15.53
C VAL A 160 4.12 6.16 16.38
N SER A 161 4.98 5.36 17.00
CA SER A 161 6.13 5.75 17.81
C SER A 161 7.44 5.18 17.24
N ASP A 162 8.53 5.31 18.00
CA ASP A 162 9.83 4.74 17.64
C ASP A 162 9.79 3.23 17.42
N ALA A 163 8.95 2.50 18.17
CA ALA A 163 8.83 1.05 18.05
C ALA A 163 8.29 0.63 16.68
N GLY A 164 7.34 1.38 16.12
CA GLY A 164 6.77 1.09 14.81
C GLY A 164 7.76 1.27 13.67
N LEU A 165 8.74 2.18 13.81
CA LEU A 165 9.77 2.40 12.79
C LEU A 165 10.71 1.21 12.62
N GLU A 166 10.83 0.32 13.61
CA GLU A 166 11.57 -0.93 13.48
C GLU A 166 11.04 -1.78 12.32
N HIS A 167 9.72 -1.80 12.12
CA HIS A 167 9.08 -2.61 11.08
C HIS A 167 9.24 -2.07 9.66
N LEU A 168 9.73 -0.83 9.52
CA LEU A 168 10.06 -0.25 8.21
C LEU A 168 11.48 -0.63 7.76
N GLN A 169 12.29 -1.25 8.63
CA GLN A 169 13.61 -1.77 8.30
C GLN A 169 13.48 -2.84 7.21
N GLY A 170 13.98 -2.53 6.01
CA GLY A 170 13.91 -3.44 4.86
C GLY A 170 13.00 -2.98 3.73
N LEU A 171 12.19 -1.92 3.94
CA LEU A 171 11.47 -1.23 2.86
C LEU A 171 12.43 -0.35 2.04
N THR A 172 13.47 -0.97 1.49
CA THR A 172 14.61 -0.30 0.84
C THR A 172 14.22 0.51 -0.39
N LYS A 173 13.02 0.31 -0.95
CA LYS A 173 12.49 1.12 -2.06
C LYS A 173 11.76 2.39 -1.61
N LEU A 174 11.61 2.62 -0.31
CA LEU A 174 10.92 3.78 0.23
C LEU A 174 11.67 5.07 -0.16
N GLN A 175 10.92 6.01 -0.74
CA GLN A 175 11.38 7.29 -1.25
C GLN A 175 10.76 8.46 -0.50
N LEU A 176 9.47 8.37 -0.16
CA LEU A 176 8.76 9.42 0.55
C LEU A 176 8.19 8.84 1.84
N LEU A 177 8.52 9.47 2.97
CA LEU A 177 8.01 9.10 4.30
C LEU A 177 7.51 10.34 5.03
N SER A 178 6.23 10.37 5.35
CA SER A 178 5.63 11.39 6.21
C SER A 178 5.27 10.80 7.55
N LEU A 179 5.85 11.35 8.62
CA LEU A 179 5.63 11.01 10.02
C LEU A 179 5.15 12.24 10.80
N ASP A 180 4.60 13.23 10.10
CA ASP A 180 4.09 14.45 10.70
C ASP A 180 3.07 14.13 11.81
N ASP A 181 3.11 14.88 12.92
CA ASP A 181 2.16 14.74 14.03
C ASP A 181 2.11 13.31 14.65
N THR A 182 3.23 12.57 14.61
CA THR A 182 3.37 11.25 15.27
C THR A 182 4.15 11.33 16.58
N GLN A 183 4.28 10.21 17.30
CA GLN A 183 5.02 10.11 18.56
C GLN A 183 6.49 9.74 18.36
N VAL A 184 7.00 9.84 17.13
CA VAL A 184 8.40 9.54 16.79
C VAL A 184 9.34 10.55 17.44
N THR A 185 10.45 10.04 17.97
CA THR A 185 11.55 10.80 18.56
C THR A 185 12.86 10.58 17.80
N GLY A 186 13.95 11.19 18.29
CA GLY A 186 15.27 11.00 17.69
C GLY A 186 15.77 9.54 17.74
N THR A 187 15.32 8.72 18.69
CA THR A 187 15.77 7.33 18.81
C THR A 187 15.22 6.43 17.71
N GLY A 188 13.94 6.58 17.34
CA GLY A 188 13.32 5.78 16.28
C GLY A 188 13.94 6.00 14.90
N LEU A 189 14.50 7.19 14.64
CA LEU A 189 15.15 7.50 13.36
C LEU A 189 16.39 6.62 13.07
N THR A 190 16.97 5.98 14.09
CA THR A 190 18.07 5.02 13.88
C THR A 190 17.65 3.84 12.99
N HIS A 191 16.38 3.44 13.07
CA HIS A 191 15.80 2.37 12.25
C HIS A 191 15.66 2.74 10.77
N LEU A 192 15.65 4.03 10.44
CA LEU A 192 15.54 4.50 9.05
C LEU A 192 16.90 4.57 8.34
N SER A 193 18.02 4.44 9.05
CA SER A 193 19.36 4.65 8.50
C SER A 193 19.76 3.72 7.34
N GLY A 194 19.07 2.59 7.17
CA GLY A 194 19.26 1.67 6.04
C GLY A 194 18.43 2.01 4.78
N LEU A 195 17.53 2.99 4.86
CA LEU A 195 16.62 3.36 3.77
C LEU A 195 17.27 4.39 2.82
N ASN A 196 18.34 3.96 2.17
CA ASN A 196 19.21 4.80 1.31
C ASN A 196 18.54 5.31 0.02
N ASN A 197 17.26 5.04 -0.20
CA ASN A 197 16.50 5.60 -1.32
C ASN A 197 15.52 6.71 -0.88
N LEU A 198 15.51 7.08 0.41
CA LEU A 198 14.68 8.17 0.90
C LEU A 198 15.09 9.49 0.23
N VAL A 199 14.11 10.12 -0.41
CA VAL A 199 14.22 11.40 -1.11
C VAL A 199 13.53 12.50 -0.31
N ALA A 200 12.40 12.21 0.33
CA ALA A 200 11.71 13.18 1.18
C ALA A 200 11.29 12.54 2.50
N VAL A 201 11.60 13.23 3.59
CA VAL A 201 11.15 12.87 4.93
C VAL A 201 10.51 14.10 5.58
N SER A 202 9.30 13.94 6.11
CA SER A 202 8.64 14.98 6.90
C SER A 202 8.42 14.48 8.33
N LEU A 203 8.92 15.27 9.29
CA LEU A 203 8.88 15.01 10.73
C LEU A 203 8.24 16.18 11.48
N LYS A 204 7.34 16.91 10.82
CA LYS A 204 6.75 18.12 11.39
C LYS A 204 5.97 17.77 12.66
N ASN A 205 6.05 18.62 13.69
CA ASN A 205 5.31 18.43 14.95
C ASN A 205 5.61 17.06 15.62
N THR A 206 6.84 16.57 15.49
CA THR A 206 7.32 15.36 16.19
C THR A 206 8.25 15.73 17.34
N GLN A 207 8.67 14.74 18.12
CA GLN A 207 9.57 14.91 19.27
C GLN A 207 11.04 14.64 18.90
N VAL A 208 11.38 14.76 17.60
CA VAL A 208 12.74 14.58 17.11
C VAL A 208 13.64 15.70 17.64
N GLY A 209 14.71 15.35 18.35
CA GLY A 209 15.77 16.28 18.76
C GLY A 209 17.10 15.98 18.07
N ASP A 210 18.17 16.60 18.56
CA ASP A 210 19.52 16.48 17.97
C ASP A 210 20.08 15.06 17.96
N ILE A 211 19.59 14.17 18.82
CA ILE A 211 19.91 12.73 18.77
C ILE A 211 19.51 12.14 17.40
N GLY A 212 18.35 12.56 16.88
CA GLY A 212 17.84 12.11 15.59
C GLY A 212 18.61 12.67 14.39
N VAL A 213 19.25 13.83 14.55
CA VAL A 213 20.05 14.49 13.49
C VAL A 213 21.16 13.58 13.00
N GLU A 214 21.80 12.80 13.89
CA GLU A 214 22.89 11.89 13.49
C GLU A 214 22.42 10.81 12.51
N SER A 215 21.21 10.29 12.72
CA SER A 215 20.59 9.31 11.83
C SER A 215 20.18 9.95 10.50
N LEU A 216 19.61 11.16 10.55
CA LEU A 216 19.21 11.91 9.35
C LEU A 216 20.41 12.27 8.46
N CYS A 217 21.57 12.58 9.06
CA CYS A 217 22.80 12.86 8.30
C CYS A 217 23.30 11.66 7.49
N LYS A 218 22.90 10.43 7.84
CA LYS A 218 23.24 9.22 7.06
C LYS A 218 22.40 9.08 5.79
N LEU A 219 21.23 9.72 5.74
CA LEU A 219 20.31 9.69 4.60
C LEU A 219 20.75 10.68 3.51
N THR A 220 21.90 10.41 2.91
CA THR A 220 22.56 11.31 1.93
C THR A 220 21.79 11.52 0.64
N THR A 221 20.72 10.75 0.37
CA THR A 221 19.85 10.88 -0.79
C THR A 221 18.71 11.89 -0.62
N LEU A 222 18.53 12.43 0.60
CA LEU A 222 17.44 13.36 0.90
C LEU A 222 17.54 14.65 0.07
N ARG A 223 16.44 14.99 -0.58
CA ARG A 223 16.21 16.25 -1.30
C ARG A 223 15.23 17.16 -0.59
N TYR A 224 14.41 16.61 0.31
CA TYR A 224 13.51 17.37 1.15
C TYR A 224 13.52 16.79 2.57
N LEU A 225 13.70 17.64 3.58
CA LEU A 225 13.59 17.27 4.97
C LEU A 225 12.90 18.39 5.75
N SER A 226 11.78 18.04 6.39
CA SER A 226 11.10 18.94 7.32
C SER A 226 11.29 18.45 8.75
N VAL A 227 11.88 19.30 9.58
CA VAL A 227 12.01 19.17 11.04
C VAL A 227 11.37 20.38 11.74
N SER A 228 10.30 20.92 11.13
CA SER A 228 9.57 22.07 11.68
C SER A 228 8.78 21.67 12.93
N ASN A 229 8.82 22.51 13.96
CA ASN A 229 8.17 22.31 15.26
C ASN A 229 8.61 21.00 15.90
N THR A 230 9.93 20.79 15.91
CA THR A 230 10.58 19.66 16.57
C THR A 230 11.50 20.18 17.68
N GLN A 231 12.22 19.28 18.34
CA GLN A 231 13.21 19.60 19.38
C GLN A 231 14.64 19.75 18.79
N VAL A 232 14.77 19.83 17.46
CA VAL A 232 16.06 20.06 16.79
C VAL A 232 16.53 21.48 17.11
N THR A 233 17.70 21.59 17.73
CA THR A 233 18.28 22.88 18.09
C THR A 233 18.89 23.57 16.87
N GLN A 234 19.33 24.83 17.05
CA GLN A 234 20.06 25.53 16.01
C GLN A 234 21.35 24.80 15.60
N ASP A 235 22.05 24.18 16.54
CA ASP A 235 23.27 23.41 16.27
C ASP A 235 22.96 22.15 15.46
N GLY A 236 21.89 21.43 15.83
CA GLY A 236 21.39 20.28 15.08
C GLY A 236 20.99 20.66 13.65
N TYR A 237 20.27 21.77 13.47
CA TYR A 237 19.91 22.29 12.16
C TYR A 237 21.15 22.60 11.30
N TRP A 238 22.17 23.25 11.86
CA TRP A 238 23.40 23.53 11.12
C TRP A 238 24.15 22.26 10.73
N LYS A 239 24.18 21.24 11.60
CA LYS A 239 24.74 19.92 11.28
C LYS A 239 24.01 19.25 10.12
N LEU A 240 22.67 19.31 10.09
CA LEU A 240 21.88 18.83 8.95
C LEU A 240 22.24 19.57 7.67
N ARG A 241 22.31 20.90 7.73
CA ARG A 241 22.57 21.74 6.56
C ARG A 241 23.97 21.56 5.97
N LEU A 242 24.96 21.27 6.81
CA LEU A 242 26.31 20.92 6.37
C LEU A 242 26.43 19.49 5.83
N SER A 243 25.60 18.57 6.30
CA SER A 243 25.67 17.16 5.87
C SER A 243 24.84 16.88 4.62
N LEU A 244 23.64 17.46 4.53
CA LEU A 244 22.67 17.23 3.46
C LEU A 244 22.72 18.35 2.41
N HIS A 245 23.82 18.41 1.67
CA HIS A 245 24.04 19.42 0.63
C HIS A 245 22.95 19.37 -0.45
N GLY A 246 22.29 20.51 -0.70
CA GLY A 246 21.26 20.63 -1.73
C GLY A 246 19.88 20.10 -1.34
N CYS A 247 19.69 19.71 -0.08
CA CYS A 247 18.38 19.36 0.49
C CYS A 247 17.55 20.62 0.80
N ASP A 248 16.28 20.67 0.42
CA ASP A 248 15.32 21.67 0.92
C ASP A 248 15.00 21.35 2.39
N LEU A 249 15.65 22.09 3.29
CA LEU A 249 15.49 21.96 4.74
C LEU A 249 14.44 22.94 5.26
N ARG A 250 13.35 22.41 5.81
CA ARG A 250 12.33 23.18 6.53
C ARG A 250 12.49 23.00 8.03
N TRP A 251 12.85 24.08 8.72
CA TRP A 251 13.04 24.08 10.17
C TRP A 251 12.38 25.31 10.76
N THR A 252 11.76 25.12 11.92
CA THR A 252 11.32 26.19 12.82
C THR A 252 11.95 25.89 14.19
N PRO A 253 12.55 26.90 14.85
CA PRO A 253 13.14 26.71 16.18
C PRO A 253 12.10 26.20 17.18
N PRO A 254 12.49 25.37 18.17
CA PRO A 254 11.62 25.04 19.29
C PRO A 254 11.22 26.31 20.04
N ALA A 255 9.99 26.36 20.56
CA ALA A 255 9.58 27.46 21.44
C ALA A 255 10.41 27.44 22.73
N GLU A 256 10.84 28.62 23.18
CA GLU A 256 11.57 28.82 24.45
C GLU A 256 10.77 28.42 25.68
#